data_AF-A0A259BLX6-F1
#
_entry.id   AF-A0A259BLX6-F1
#
_cell.length_a   1.000
_cell.length_b   1.000
_cell.length_c   1.000
_cell.angle_alpha   90.00
_cell.angle_beta   90.00
_cell.angle_gamma   90.00
#
_symmetry.space_group_name_H-M   'P 1'
#
loop_
_entity.id
_entity.type
_entity.pdbx_description
1 polymer ?
#
loop_
_entity_poly.entity_id
_entity_poly.type
_entity_poly.pdbx_seq_one_letter_code
_entity_poly.pdbx_strand_id
1 'polypeptide(L)'
;HGTDNSATLDALARDPQRLRGVAVIPSGLPEAEIADMHRRGMRGCRMSTVVSGGASFDHLERLSAETFDLGWHLVLHFNRASELVDVAARLERIRSPFVLDHMARIGGAEGVESLPFKVLMSLLDTDRCYVKLASLYRLSALPYPHPDMMPMIERVVEARPDRVIWGSNWPHPICPVPIPNDGDLVDLIPLWLPDAQAQHLALVETPAALYGFDADVAA
;
A
#
# COMPACT_ATOMS: atom_id res chain seq x y z
N HIS A 1 2.46 -16.97 -2.27
CA HIS A 1 1.73 -18.26 -2.26
C HIS A 1 0.49 -18.22 -3.17
N GLY A 2 0.54 -17.50 -4.29
CA GLY A 2 -0.65 -17.30 -5.13
C GLY A 2 -1.85 -16.79 -4.32
N THR A 3 -2.99 -17.43 -4.50
CA THR A 3 -4.25 -17.17 -3.77
C THR A 3 -4.42 -17.99 -2.48
N ASP A 4 -3.41 -18.77 -2.09
CA ASP A 4 -3.38 -19.46 -0.80
C ASP A 4 -2.97 -18.48 0.31
N ASN A 5 -3.93 -18.13 1.16
CA ASN A 5 -3.77 -17.22 2.29
C ASN A 5 -3.58 -17.94 3.63
N SER A 6 -3.43 -19.27 3.64
CA SER A 6 -3.36 -20.08 4.88
C SER A 6 -2.25 -19.64 5.83
N ALA A 7 -1.04 -19.39 5.32
CA ALA A 7 0.08 -18.92 6.13
C ALA A 7 -0.17 -17.54 6.74
N THR A 8 -0.76 -16.61 5.97
CA THR A 8 -1.13 -15.29 6.47
C THR A 8 -2.19 -15.42 7.56
N LEU A 9 -3.25 -16.19 7.32
CA LEU A 9 -4.33 -16.38 8.27
C LEU A 9 -3.87 -17.09 9.56
N ASP A 10 -2.92 -18.02 9.48
CA ASP A 10 -2.28 -18.63 10.66
C ASP A 10 -1.52 -17.58 11.48
N ALA A 11 -0.75 -16.71 10.81
CA ALA A 11 -0.02 -15.63 11.48
C ALA A 11 -0.98 -14.64 12.18
N LEU A 12 -2.07 -14.24 11.51
CA LEU A 12 -3.09 -13.35 12.10
C LEU A 12 -3.72 -13.96 13.36
N ALA A 13 -3.98 -15.28 13.36
CA ALA A 13 -4.58 -15.96 14.50
C ALA A 13 -3.69 -15.96 15.77
N ARG A 14 -2.37 -15.72 15.63
CA ARG A 14 -1.44 -15.68 16.76
C ARG A 14 -1.51 -14.39 17.56
N ASP A 15 -1.88 -13.28 16.92
CA ASP A 15 -1.97 -11.96 17.56
C ASP A 15 -3.01 -11.08 16.85
N PRO A 16 -4.31 -11.39 17.01
CA PRO A 16 -5.39 -10.73 16.27
C PRO A 16 -5.60 -9.27 16.72
N GLN A 17 -4.97 -8.80 17.79
CA GLN A 17 -5.01 -7.39 18.19
C GLN A 17 -3.93 -6.56 17.48
N ARG A 18 -2.78 -7.17 17.16
CA ARG A 18 -1.64 -6.45 16.56
C ARG A 18 -1.47 -6.70 15.07
N LEU A 19 -2.13 -7.71 14.52
CA LEU A 19 -1.96 -8.09 13.12
C LEU A 19 -3.26 -7.91 12.31
N ARG A 20 -3.08 -7.41 11.09
CA ARG A 20 -4.09 -7.34 10.03
C ARG A 20 -3.48 -7.81 8.73
N GLY A 21 -4.29 -8.45 7.89
CA GLY A 21 -3.84 -9.05 6.63
C GLY A 21 -4.42 -8.38 5.41
N VAL A 22 -3.71 -8.54 4.29
CA VAL A 22 -4.19 -8.23 2.95
C VAL A 22 -4.19 -9.53 2.17
N ALA A 23 -5.36 -9.97 1.73
CA ALA A 23 -5.55 -11.23 1.04
C ALA A 23 -5.13 -11.12 -0.43
N VAL A 24 -4.76 -12.24 -1.03
CA VAL A 24 -4.68 -12.40 -2.48
C VAL A 24 -5.76 -13.38 -2.89
N ILE A 25 -6.79 -12.91 -3.58
CA ILE A 25 -7.96 -13.72 -3.96
C ILE A 25 -8.44 -13.35 -5.37
N PRO A 26 -9.04 -14.28 -6.14
CA PRO A 26 -9.79 -13.92 -7.33
C PRO A 26 -11.09 -13.20 -6.92
N SER A 27 -11.69 -12.45 -7.85
CA SER A 27 -13.07 -12.01 -7.68
C SER A 27 -14.06 -13.16 -7.86
N GLY A 28 -15.25 -13.00 -7.29
CA GLY A 28 -16.33 -13.98 -7.39
C GLY A 28 -16.23 -15.13 -6.41
N LEU A 29 -15.44 -15.01 -5.34
CA LEU A 29 -15.55 -15.92 -4.21
C LEU A 29 -16.92 -15.80 -3.53
N PRO A 30 -17.44 -16.86 -2.90
CA PRO A 30 -18.63 -16.77 -2.09
C PRO A 30 -18.49 -15.71 -0.99
N GLU A 31 -19.54 -14.92 -0.78
CA GLU A 31 -19.57 -13.86 0.24
C GLU A 31 -19.18 -14.40 1.63
N ALA A 32 -19.62 -15.61 1.97
CA ALA A 32 -19.28 -16.28 3.22
C ALA A 32 -17.77 -16.51 3.42
N GLU A 33 -17.02 -16.77 2.34
CA GLU A 33 -15.57 -16.95 2.39
C GLU A 33 -14.85 -15.61 2.62
N ILE A 34 -15.29 -14.54 1.94
CA ILE A 34 -14.74 -13.19 2.12
C ILE A 34 -15.04 -12.70 3.55
N ALA A 35 -16.27 -12.93 4.03
CA ALA A 35 -16.67 -12.61 5.40
C ALA A 35 -15.86 -13.41 6.44
N ASP A 36 -15.53 -14.67 6.17
CA ASP A 36 -14.66 -15.46 7.05
C ASP A 36 -13.25 -14.89 7.12
N MET A 37 -12.66 -14.55 5.96
CA MET A 37 -11.35 -13.88 5.92
C MET A 37 -11.37 -12.56 6.70
N HIS A 38 -12.45 -11.78 6.59
CA HIS A 38 -12.60 -10.54 7.35
C HIS A 38 -12.65 -10.79 8.86
N ARG A 39 -13.46 -11.74 9.33
CA ARG A 39 -13.51 -12.12 10.75
C ARG A 39 -12.15 -12.55 11.28
N ARG A 40 -11.32 -13.17 10.43
CA ARG A 40 -9.96 -13.63 10.75
C ARG A 40 -8.87 -12.56 10.59
N GLY A 41 -9.25 -11.30 10.37
CA GLY A 41 -8.34 -10.16 10.39
C GLY A 41 -7.86 -9.67 9.01
N MET A 42 -8.39 -10.20 7.90
CA MET A 42 -8.14 -9.62 6.58
C MET A 42 -8.91 -8.31 6.41
N ARG A 43 -8.28 -7.31 5.79
CA ARG A 43 -8.81 -5.95 5.65
C ARG A 43 -8.62 -5.38 4.24
N GLY A 44 -8.10 -6.17 3.32
CA GLY A 44 -7.86 -5.70 1.97
C GLY A 44 -7.51 -6.81 1.02
N CYS A 45 -7.44 -6.47 -0.27
CA CYS A 45 -6.99 -7.35 -1.34
C CYS A 45 -5.73 -6.77 -1.99
N ARG A 46 -4.75 -7.62 -2.31
CA ARG A 46 -3.56 -7.21 -3.07
C ARG A 46 -3.66 -7.68 -4.51
N MET A 47 -3.43 -6.75 -5.43
CA MET A 47 -3.28 -7.00 -6.85
C MET A 47 -1.86 -6.62 -7.26
N SER A 48 -1.23 -7.44 -8.10
CA SER A 48 0.18 -7.25 -8.46
C SER A 48 0.45 -7.67 -9.89
N THR A 49 1.20 -6.86 -10.63
CA THR A 49 1.76 -7.24 -11.95
C THR A 49 3.21 -7.71 -11.86
N VAL A 50 3.86 -7.56 -10.69
CA VAL A 50 5.21 -8.08 -10.41
C VAL A 50 5.26 -9.60 -10.16
N VAL A 51 4.28 -10.15 -9.45
CA VAL A 51 4.31 -11.55 -8.99
C VAL A 51 3.21 -12.32 -9.69
N SER A 52 3.58 -13.39 -10.40
CA SER A 52 2.63 -14.29 -11.06
C SER A 52 1.82 -15.11 -10.04
N GLY A 53 0.56 -15.40 -10.37
CA GLY A 53 -0.35 -16.19 -9.54
C GLY A 53 -1.17 -15.39 -8.51
N GLY A 54 -1.06 -14.06 -8.49
CA GLY A 54 -1.96 -13.18 -7.73
C GLY A 54 -3.12 -12.64 -8.57
N ALA A 55 -3.98 -11.82 -7.96
CA ALA A 55 -5.06 -11.14 -8.68
C ALA A 55 -4.48 -10.08 -9.65
N SER A 56 -4.81 -10.19 -10.94
CA SER A 56 -4.50 -9.16 -11.93
C SER A 56 -5.37 -7.92 -11.73
N PHE A 57 -5.04 -6.83 -12.43
CA PHE A 57 -5.90 -5.64 -12.45
C PHE A 57 -7.27 -5.88 -13.11
N ASP A 58 -7.51 -7.00 -13.78
CA ASP A 58 -8.82 -7.32 -14.36
C ASP A 58 -9.88 -7.56 -13.28
N HIS A 59 -9.45 -7.88 -12.06
CA HIS A 59 -10.35 -8.07 -10.91
C HIS A 59 -10.70 -6.77 -10.19
N LEU A 60 -10.09 -5.63 -10.55
CA LEU A 60 -10.14 -4.36 -9.80
C LEU A 60 -11.56 -3.93 -9.40
N GLU A 61 -12.45 -3.70 -10.37
CA GLU A 61 -13.80 -3.19 -10.10
C GLU A 61 -14.65 -4.21 -9.35
N ARG A 62 -14.49 -5.49 -9.67
CA ARG A 62 -15.29 -6.55 -9.06
C ARG A 62 -14.87 -6.82 -7.62
N LEU A 63 -13.56 -6.91 -7.33
CA LEU A 63 -13.07 -7.01 -5.95
C LEU A 63 -13.38 -5.75 -5.15
N SER A 64 -13.28 -4.56 -5.75
CA SER A 64 -13.74 -3.33 -5.09
C SER A 64 -15.19 -3.46 -4.67
N ALA A 65 -16.08 -3.87 -5.59
CA ALA A 65 -17.51 -4.01 -5.29
C ALA A 65 -17.80 -5.09 -4.23
N GLU A 66 -17.20 -6.27 -4.36
CA GLU A 66 -17.43 -7.43 -3.47
C GLU A 66 -16.94 -7.20 -2.04
N THR A 67 -15.95 -6.32 -1.84
CA THR A 67 -15.31 -6.11 -0.53
C THR A 67 -15.61 -4.72 0.05
N PHE A 68 -16.33 -3.86 -0.68
CA PHE A 68 -16.62 -2.48 -0.28
C PHE A 68 -17.36 -2.38 1.06
N ASP A 69 -18.42 -3.17 1.24
CA ASP A 69 -19.26 -3.12 2.44
C ASP A 69 -18.54 -3.65 3.70
N LEU A 70 -17.45 -4.42 3.51
CA LEU A 70 -16.56 -4.85 4.58
C LEU A 70 -15.50 -3.80 4.95
N GLY A 71 -15.48 -2.66 4.23
CA GLY A 71 -14.50 -1.59 4.39
C GLY A 71 -13.10 -1.95 3.87
N TRP A 72 -12.96 -2.96 3.01
CA TRP A 72 -11.64 -3.39 2.55
C TRP A 72 -11.02 -2.39 1.57
N HIS A 73 -9.70 -2.20 1.69
CA HIS A 73 -8.90 -1.47 0.71
C HIS A 73 -8.20 -2.38 -0.30
N LEU A 74 -7.84 -1.81 -1.45
CA LEU A 74 -7.07 -2.50 -2.48
C LEU A 74 -5.60 -2.07 -2.44
N VAL A 75 -4.66 -3.01 -2.37
CA VAL A 75 -3.22 -2.72 -2.46
C VAL A 75 -2.74 -3.01 -3.87
N LEU A 76 -2.25 -1.98 -4.56
CA LEU A 76 -1.87 -2.05 -5.97
C LEU A 76 -0.35 -2.04 -6.10
N HIS A 77 0.21 -3.13 -6.61
CA HIS A 77 1.65 -3.29 -6.78
C HIS A 77 2.02 -3.43 -8.27
N PHE A 78 2.54 -2.35 -8.84
CA PHE A 78 2.91 -2.28 -10.24
C PHE A 78 4.33 -2.81 -10.48
N ASN A 79 4.59 -3.31 -11.69
CA ASN A 79 5.94 -3.62 -12.15
C ASN A 79 6.64 -2.38 -12.72
N ARG A 80 5.90 -1.48 -13.35
CA ARG A 80 6.35 -0.20 -13.91
C ARG A 80 5.39 0.92 -13.53
N ALA A 81 5.93 2.11 -13.29
CA ALA A 81 5.14 3.30 -12.97
C ALA A 81 4.11 3.67 -14.04
N SER A 82 4.39 3.39 -15.32
CA SER A 82 3.46 3.66 -16.43
C SER A 82 2.13 2.92 -16.31
N GLU A 83 2.09 1.77 -15.62
CA GLU A 83 0.86 1.01 -15.41
C GLU A 83 -0.16 1.78 -14.55
N LEU A 84 0.31 2.69 -13.68
CA LEU A 84 -0.57 3.60 -12.95
C LEU A 84 -1.38 4.49 -13.91
N VAL A 85 -0.73 4.97 -14.97
CA VAL A 85 -1.37 5.82 -15.99
C VAL A 85 -2.45 5.01 -16.72
N ASP A 86 -2.15 3.75 -17.07
CA ASP A 86 -3.07 2.88 -17.79
C ASP A 86 -4.34 2.54 -16.97
N VAL A 87 -4.21 2.44 -15.64
CA VAL A 87 -5.31 2.07 -14.74
C VAL A 87 -6.01 3.27 -14.08
N ALA A 88 -5.48 4.49 -14.20
CA ALA A 88 -5.95 5.68 -13.48
C ALA A 88 -7.46 5.92 -13.62
N ALA A 89 -7.98 5.92 -14.86
CA ALA A 89 -9.40 6.15 -15.13
C ALA A 89 -10.32 5.08 -14.52
N ARG A 90 -9.80 3.88 -14.24
CA ARG A 90 -10.53 2.82 -13.53
C ARG A 90 -10.52 3.09 -12.03
N LEU A 91 -9.38 3.51 -11.47
CA LEU A 91 -9.24 3.88 -10.06
C LEU A 91 -10.12 5.07 -9.66
N GLU A 92 -10.33 6.03 -10.57
CA GLU A 92 -11.25 7.14 -10.32
C GLU A 92 -12.71 6.68 -10.11
N ARG A 93 -13.09 5.55 -10.70
CA ARG A 93 -14.48 5.03 -10.67
C ARG A 93 -14.77 4.07 -9.54
N ILE A 94 -13.74 3.45 -8.94
CA ILE A 94 -13.98 2.55 -7.81
C ILE A 94 -14.33 3.32 -6.54
N ARG A 95 -15.11 2.68 -5.68
CA ARG A 95 -15.55 3.26 -4.40
C ARG A 95 -14.60 2.94 -3.26
N SER A 96 -13.92 1.81 -3.31
CA SER A 96 -13.02 1.36 -2.24
C SER A 96 -11.81 2.27 -2.11
N PRO A 97 -11.28 2.45 -0.89
CA PRO A 97 -9.92 2.95 -0.69
C PRO A 97 -8.91 2.07 -1.42
N PHE A 98 -7.81 2.66 -1.88
CA PHE A 98 -6.71 1.91 -2.47
C PHE A 98 -5.35 2.50 -2.08
N VAL A 99 -4.36 1.63 -1.98
CA VAL A 99 -2.99 1.93 -1.61
C VAL A 99 -2.09 1.70 -2.82
N LEU A 100 -1.39 2.74 -3.23
CA LEU A 100 -0.29 2.64 -4.18
C LEU A 100 0.94 2.10 -3.44
N ASP A 101 1.23 0.82 -3.64
CA ASP A 101 2.36 0.14 -3.00
C ASP A 101 3.66 0.73 -3.53
N HIS A 102 4.61 1.01 -2.63
CA HIS A 102 5.94 1.54 -2.98
C HIS A 102 5.91 2.79 -3.86
N MET A 103 5.03 3.75 -3.55
CA MET A 103 4.82 4.99 -4.33
C MET A 103 4.58 4.72 -5.82
N ALA A 104 3.74 3.72 -6.11
CA ALA A 104 3.44 3.24 -7.46
C ALA A 104 4.67 2.86 -8.28
N ARG A 105 5.78 2.50 -7.63
CA ARG A 105 7.06 2.15 -8.27
C ARG A 105 7.72 3.27 -9.09
N ILE A 106 7.35 4.53 -8.85
CA ILE A 106 7.98 5.69 -9.50
C ILE A 106 9.41 5.85 -8.98
N GLY A 107 10.39 5.84 -9.89
CA GLY A 107 11.81 5.98 -9.59
C GLY A 107 12.24 7.42 -9.29
N GLY A 108 13.29 7.58 -8.48
CA GLY A 108 13.87 8.89 -8.17
C GLY A 108 14.31 9.66 -9.41
N ALA A 109 14.83 8.94 -10.41
CA ALA A 109 15.22 9.52 -11.70
C ALA A 109 14.04 9.97 -12.57
N GLU A 110 12.83 9.44 -12.36
CA GLU A 110 11.62 9.91 -13.06
C GLU A 110 11.11 11.23 -12.45
N GLY A 111 11.10 11.29 -11.12
CA GLY A 111 10.84 12.51 -10.35
C GLY A 111 9.43 13.09 -10.51
N VAL A 112 9.26 14.30 -9.96
CA VAL A 112 7.95 14.98 -9.83
C VAL A 112 7.33 15.42 -11.16
N GLU A 113 8.14 15.56 -12.21
CA GLU A 113 7.66 15.97 -13.53
C GLU A 113 7.14 14.82 -14.39
N SER A 114 7.37 13.58 -13.96
CA SER A 114 6.93 12.39 -14.67
C SER A 114 5.40 12.30 -14.75
N LEU A 115 4.90 11.74 -15.84
CA LEU A 115 3.46 11.53 -16.02
C LEU A 115 2.86 10.63 -14.92
N PRO A 116 3.49 9.49 -14.54
CA PRO A 116 2.99 8.68 -13.42
C PRO A 116 2.88 9.45 -12.10
N PHE A 117 3.84 10.33 -11.79
CA PHE A 117 3.77 11.13 -10.56
C PHE A 117 2.62 12.13 -10.58
N LYS A 118 2.41 12.82 -11.72
CA LYS A 118 1.28 13.73 -11.90
C LYS A 118 -0.06 13.01 -11.75
N VAL A 119 -0.17 11.78 -12.27
CA VAL A 119 -1.36 10.93 -12.09
C VAL A 119 -1.54 10.53 -10.62
N LEU A 120 -0.47 10.12 -9.92
CA LEU A 120 -0.52 9.82 -8.49
C LEU A 120 -1.08 11.00 -7.70
N MET A 121 -0.58 12.23 -7.95
CA MET A 121 -1.07 13.43 -7.28
C MET A 121 -2.55 13.69 -7.58
N SER A 122 -3.00 13.51 -8.83
CA SER A 122 -4.43 13.64 -9.18
C SER A 122 -5.30 12.60 -8.48
N LEU A 123 -4.80 11.38 -8.27
CA LEU A 123 -5.54 10.34 -7.56
C LEU A 123 -5.63 10.63 -6.05
N LEU A 124 -4.63 11.29 -5.47
CA LEU A 124 -4.67 11.74 -4.07
C LEU A 124 -5.81 12.73 -3.79
N ASP A 125 -6.25 13.50 -4.79
CA ASP A 125 -7.40 14.41 -4.67
C ASP A 125 -8.75 13.67 -4.55
N THR A 126 -8.80 12.35 -4.76
CA THR A 126 -10.04 11.55 -4.70
C THR A 126 -10.43 11.12 -3.29
N ASP A 127 -9.63 11.44 -2.27
CA ASP A 127 -9.73 10.97 -0.87
C ASP A 127 -9.62 9.46 -0.65
N ARG A 128 -9.65 8.66 -1.72
CA ARG A 128 -9.60 7.19 -1.68
C ARG A 128 -8.19 6.63 -1.88
N CYS A 129 -7.28 7.43 -2.43
CA CYS A 129 -5.91 7.04 -2.69
C CYS A 129 -5.03 7.23 -1.45
N TYR A 130 -4.24 6.20 -1.14
CA TYR A 130 -3.19 6.21 -0.12
C TYR A 130 -1.85 5.89 -0.77
N VAL A 131 -0.76 6.47 -0.26
CA VAL A 131 0.60 6.18 -0.71
C VAL A 131 1.35 5.45 0.39
N LYS A 132 1.94 4.31 0.05
CA LYS A 132 2.83 3.58 0.97
C LYS A 132 4.30 3.93 0.71
N LEU A 133 4.92 4.57 1.69
CA LEU A 133 6.36 4.79 1.77
C LEU A 133 7.02 3.50 2.27
N ALA A 134 7.35 2.63 1.31
CA ALA A 134 7.99 1.36 1.58
C ALA A 134 8.87 0.97 0.39
N SER A 135 9.99 0.30 0.65
CA SER A 135 10.85 -0.26 -0.40
C SER A 135 11.46 0.75 -1.40
N LEU A 136 11.52 2.03 -1.06
CA LEU A 136 12.01 3.10 -1.95
C LEU A 136 13.51 2.99 -2.28
N TYR A 137 14.29 2.28 -1.45
CA TYR A 137 15.70 1.96 -1.71
C TYR A 137 15.93 1.19 -3.02
N ARG A 138 14.89 0.60 -3.61
CA ARG A 138 14.93 -0.10 -4.91
C ARG A 138 14.60 0.79 -6.10
N LEU A 139 14.13 2.01 -5.82
CA LEU A 139 13.62 2.99 -6.77
C LEU A 139 14.54 4.21 -6.89
N SER A 140 15.43 4.38 -5.91
CA SER A 140 16.48 5.37 -5.92
C SER A 140 17.64 4.95 -6.81
N ALA A 141 18.19 5.91 -7.55
CA ALA A 141 19.45 5.80 -8.27
C ALA A 141 20.65 6.26 -7.43
N LEU A 142 20.41 6.83 -6.24
CA LEU A 142 21.42 7.36 -5.34
C LEU A 142 21.60 6.46 -4.11
N PRO A 143 22.80 6.44 -3.51
CA PRO A 143 23.02 5.68 -2.27
C PRO A 143 22.15 6.22 -1.14
N TYR A 144 22.02 5.44 -0.07
CA TYR A 144 21.43 5.88 1.19
C TYR A 144 21.98 7.27 1.59
N PRO A 145 21.14 8.26 1.96
CA PRO A 145 19.71 8.13 2.32
C PRO A 145 18.72 8.33 1.16
N HIS A 146 19.13 8.08 -0.09
CA HIS A 146 18.26 8.14 -1.28
C HIS A 146 17.66 9.54 -1.56
N PRO A 147 18.47 10.61 -1.63
CA PRO A 147 17.97 11.98 -1.70
C PRO A 147 17.18 12.30 -2.99
N ASP A 148 17.31 11.51 -4.04
CA ASP A 148 16.53 11.65 -5.28
C ASP A 148 15.05 11.27 -5.10
N MET A 149 14.69 10.54 -4.04
CA MET A 149 13.30 10.25 -3.70
C MET A 149 12.60 11.41 -2.99
N MET A 150 13.38 12.29 -2.33
CA MET A 150 12.86 13.33 -1.43
C MET A 150 11.85 14.28 -2.10
N PRO A 151 12.08 14.83 -3.31
CA PRO A 151 11.13 15.77 -3.90
C PRO A 151 9.72 15.19 -4.11
N MET A 152 9.64 13.89 -4.41
CA MET A 152 8.35 13.20 -4.56
C MET A 152 7.68 12.96 -3.21
N ILE A 153 8.45 12.52 -2.21
CA ILE A 153 7.95 12.28 -0.85
C ILE A 153 7.42 13.58 -0.25
N GLU A 154 8.21 14.65 -0.28
CA GLU A 154 7.84 15.97 0.22
C GLU A 154 6.53 16.43 -0.40
N ARG A 155 6.39 16.32 -1.73
CA ARG A 155 5.18 16.76 -2.42
C ARG A 155 3.93 15.96 -2.07
N VAL A 156 4.06 14.65 -1.86
CA VAL A 156 2.95 13.80 -1.40
C VAL A 156 2.56 14.15 0.04
N VAL A 157 3.55 14.31 0.92
CA VAL A 157 3.34 14.60 2.35
C VAL A 157 2.78 16.00 2.57
N GLU A 158 3.25 17.00 1.83
CA GLU A 158 2.73 18.37 1.85
C GLU A 158 1.27 18.42 1.39
N ALA A 159 0.91 17.65 0.36
CA ALA A 159 -0.43 17.66 -0.20
C ALA A 159 -1.43 16.90 0.68
N ARG A 160 -1.07 15.68 1.12
CA ARG A 160 -1.98 14.73 1.78
C ARG A 160 -1.27 13.91 2.87
N PRO A 161 -0.85 14.53 3.98
CA PRO A 161 -0.19 13.81 5.08
C PRO A 161 -1.12 12.75 5.71
N ASP A 162 -2.43 12.95 5.61
CA ASP A 162 -3.51 12.05 6.05
C ASP A 162 -3.74 10.84 5.13
N ARG A 163 -2.95 10.70 4.04
CA ARG A 163 -3.02 9.58 3.09
C ARG A 163 -1.69 8.85 2.91
N VAL A 164 -0.73 9.11 3.79
CA VAL A 164 0.57 8.44 3.79
C VAL A 164 0.58 7.34 4.84
N ILE A 165 1.14 6.19 4.48
CA ILE A 165 1.49 5.11 5.43
C ILE A 165 2.93 4.66 5.19
N TRP A 166 3.60 4.16 6.22
CA TRP A 166 4.96 3.62 6.12
C TRP A 166 4.98 2.09 6.25
N GLY A 167 5.99 1.44 5.67
CA GLY A 167 6.27 0.03 5.94
C GLY A 167 7.69 -0.38 5.55
N SER A 168 8.26 -1.35 6.27
CA SER A 168 9.62 -1.81 6.03
C SER A 168 9.80 -2.58 4.71
N ASN A 169 8.74 -3.28 4.26
CA ASN A 169 8.80 -4.28 3.20
C ASN A 169 9.64 -5.52 3.58
N TRP A 170 9.80 -5.83 4.88
CA TRP A 170 10.43 -7.08 5.34
C TRP A 170 9.65 -8.31 4.79
N PRO A 171 10.31 -9.42 4.40
CA PRO A 171 11.74 -9.73 4.46
C PRO A 171 12.50 -9.29 3.20
N HIS A 172 12.04 -8.23 2.54
CA HIS A 172 12.65 -7.65 1.35
C HIS A 172 12.74 -8.63 0.15
N PRO A 173 11.67 -9.35 -0.22
CA PRO A 173 11.73 -10.33 -1.31
C PRO A 173 12.09 -9.68 -2.65
N ILE A 174 12.76 -10.43 -3.55
CA ILE A 174 13.08 -9.97 -4.92
C ILE A 174 13.92 -8.67 -4.90
N CYS A 175 14.88 -8.57 -3.97
CA CYS A 175 15.74 -7.38 -3.81
C CYS A 175 16.89 -7.37 -4.83
N PRO A 176 16.92 -6.44 -5.80
CA PRO A 176 18.01 -6.37 -6.78
C PRO A 176 19.24 -5.62 -6.24
N VAL A 177 19.15 -5.08 -5.03
CA VAL A 177 20.20 -4.33 -4.32
C VAL A 177 20.53 -5.05 -3.01
N PRO A 178 21.63 -4.70 -2.31
CA PRO A 178 21.88 -5.23 -0.96
C PRO A 178 20.66 -5.08 -0.06
N ILE A 179 20.34 -6.13 0.69
CA ILE A 179 19.22 -6.10 1.64
C ILE A 179 19.53 -5.02 2.69
N PRO A 180 18.65 -4.01 2.87
CA PRO A 180 18.90 -2.94 3.83
C PRO A 180 18.77 -3.45 5.26
N ASN A 181 19.34 -2.69 6.20
CA ASN A 181 18.99 -2.84 7.60
C ASN A 181 17.65 -2.14 7.86
N ASP A 182 16.67 -2.84 8.45
CA ASP A 182 15.37 -2.25 8.78
C ASP A 182 15.50 -1.03 9.72
N GLY A 183 16.52 -1.00 10.59
CA GLY A 183 16.83 0.17 11.43
C GLY A 183 17.19 1.41 10.62
N ASP A 184 18.03 1.26 9.58
CA ASP A 184 18.37 2.36 8.68
C ASP A 184 17.12 2.88 7.95
N LEU A 185 16.15 1.99 7.63
CA LEU A 185 14.87 2.37 7.03
C LEU A 185 13.96 3.13 8.01
N VAL A 186 13.99 2.78 9.30
CA VAL A 186 13.31 3.53 10.36
C VAL A 186 13.93 4.92 10.53
N ASP A 187 15.26 5.02 10.44
CA ASP A 187 15.98 6.31 10.51
C ASP A 187 15.67 7.26 9.35
N LEU A 188 15.10 6.76 8.24
CA LEU A 188 14.59 7.60 7.14
C LEU A 188 13.26 8.27 7.45
N ILE A 189 12.46 7.76 8.41
CA ILE A 189 11.16 8.34 8.77
C ILE A 189 11.27 9.82 9.12
N PRO A 190 12.13 10.28 10.04
CA PRO A 190 12.25 11.71 10.36
C PRO A 190 12.81 12.55 9.20
N LEU A 191 13.47 11.93 8.21
CA LEU A 191 13.89 12.63 7.00
C LEU A 191 12.72 12.81 6.04
N TRP A 192 11.90 11.78 5.84
CA TRP A 192 10.73 11.78 4.96
C TRP A 192 9.55 12.57 5.52
N LEU A 193 9.39 12.54 6.84
CA LEU A 193 8.29 13.11 7.60
C LEU A 193 8.89 13.94 8.76
N PRO A 194 9.40 15.16 8.49
CA PRO A 194 10.13 15.94 9.49
C PRO A 194 9.24 16.45 10.63
N ASP A 195 7.94 16.54 10.41
CA ASP A 195 6.96 16.96 11.41
C ASP A 195 6.42 15.79 12.25
N ALA A 196 6.33 15.98 13.56
CA ALA A 196 5.89 14.94 14.49
C ALA A 196 4.42 14.52 14.28
N GLN A 197 3.56 15.44 13.84
CA GLN A 197 2.17 15.11 13.50
C GLN A 197 2.12 14.28 12.21
N ALA A 198 2.91 14.62 11.19
CA ALA A 198 3.02 13.80 9.98
C ALA A 198 3.53 12.38 10.27
N GLN A 199 4.50 12.23 11.19
CA GLN A 199 4.94 10.90 11.66
C GLN A 199 3.81 10.15 12.37
N HIS A 200 3.09 10.81 13.29
CA HIS A 200 1.96 10.20 14.00
C HIS A 200 0.86 9.73 13.03
N LEU A 201 0.51 10.56 12.04
CA LEU A 201 -0.43 10.18 11.00
C LEU A 201 0.05 8.94 10.24
N ALA A 202 1.27 8.95 9.70
CA ALA A 202 1.76 7.89 8.84
C ALA A 202 2.02 6.54 9.55
N LEU A 203 2.30 6.58 10.86
CA LEU A 203 2.68 5.41 11.66
C LEU A 203 1.55 4.90 12.55
N VAL A 204 0.57 5.75 12.89
CA VAL A 204 -0.49 5.42 13.87
C VAL A 204 -1.86 5.64 13.27
N GLU A 205 -2.33 6.88 13.12
CA GLU A 205 -3.75 7.16 12.82
C GLU A 205 -4.18 6.65 11.45
N THR A 206 -3.42 6.96 10.40
CA THR A 206 -3.76 6.56 9.03
C THR A 206 -3.81 5.03 8.87
N PRO A 207 -2.78 4.26 9.28
CA PRO A 207 -2.87 2.80 9.21
C PRO A 207 -3.88 2.21 10.19
N ALA A 208 -4.11 2.81 11.37
CA ALA A 208 -5.10 2.28 12.32
C ALA A 208 -6.52 2.38 11.77
N ALA A 209 -6.87 3.51 11.15
CA ALA A 209 -8.15 3.71 10.46
C ALA A 209 -8.27 2.79 9.23
N LEU A 210 -7.26 2.78 8.36
CA LEU A 210 -7.29 2.04 7.10
C LEU A 210 -7.38 0.51 7.30
N TYR A 211 -6.72 -0.03 8.33
CA TYR A 211 -6.72 -1.46 8.63
C TYR A 211 -7.67 -1.85 9.78
N GLY A 212 -8.46 -0.90 10.31
CA GLY A 212 -9.42 -1.18 11.37
C GLY A 212 -8.80 -1.75 12.65
N PHE A 213 -7.75 -1.10 13.14
CA PHE A 213 -7.19 -1.34 14.48
C PHE A 213 -7.96 -0.59 15.57
N ASP A 214 -8.59 0.54 15.23
CA ASP A 214 -9.34 1.36 16.20
C ASP A 214 -10.70 0.76 16.59
N ALA A 215 -11.21 -0.18 15.79
CA ALA A 215 -12.51 -0.81 16.01
C ALA A 215 -12.56 -1.70 17.27
N ASP A 216 -11.41 -2.11 17.82
CA ASP A 216 -11.31 -3.02 18.97
C ASP A 216 -11.12 -2.29 20.32
N VAL A 217 -11.11 -0.95 20.37
CA VAL A 217 -11.00 -0.18 21.64
C VAL A 217 -12.36 -0.02 22.35
N ALA A 218 -13.44 -0.47 21.72
CA ALA A 218 -14.79 -0.48 22.30
C ALA A 218 -15.36 -1.91 22.37
N ALA A 219 -14.80 -2.74 23.25
CA ALA A 219 -15.42 -3.98 23.72
C ALA A 219 -15.10 -4.21 25.20
#